data_AF-A0A1M7MDI7-F1
#
_entry.id   AF-A0A1M7MDI7-F1
#
_cell.length_a   1.000
_cell.length_b   1.000
_cell.length_c   1.000
_cell.angle_alpha   90.00
_cell.angle_beta   90.00
_cell.angle_gamma   90.00
#
_symmetry.space_group_name_H-M   'P 1'
#
loop_
_entity.id
_entity.type
_entity.pdbx_description
1 polymer ?
#
loop_
_entity_poly.entity_id
_entity_poly.type
_entity_poly.pdbx_seq_one_letter_code
_entity_poly.pdbx_strand_id
1 'polypeptide(L)'
;MNCKICGRHIENEHANFCENCGESLRENKGAEYREPINPTPAAPTQTNAVESSEISFKTFLSVMLLQIIPGFGWLIYVVVLLTWVFGNKHSQTHKNFAKAALIIAVISLLASVYLATTLLTL
;
A
#
# COMPACT_ATOMS: atom_id res chain seq x y z
N MET A 1 5.90 -19.90 -3.38
CA MET A 1 5.75 -19.85 -1.89
C MET A 1 4.63 -18.87 -1.49
N ASN A 2 3.98 -18.99 -0.32
CA ASN A 2 2.94 -18.04 0.09
C ASN A 2 3.48 -16.99 1.07
N CYS A 3 3.16 -15.72 0.86
CA CYS A 3 3.53 -14.65 1.79
C CYS A 3 2.80 -14.84 3.14
N LYS A 4 3.55 -14.92 4.25
CA LYS A 4 2.96 -15.06 5.59
C LYS A 4 2.14 -13.84 6.05
N ILE A 5 2.34 -12.68 5.43
CA ILE A 5 1.66 -11.43 5.78
C ILE A 5 0.44 -11.15 4.90
N CYS A 6 0.55 -11.27 3.57
CA CYS A 6 -0.56 -10.98 2.67
C CYS A 6 -1.23 -12.20 2.03
N GLY A 7 -0.72 -13.41 2.27
CA GLY A 7 -1.30 -14.65 1.76
C GLY A 7 -1.11 -14.91 0.26
N ARG A 8 -0.55 -13.96 -0.51
CA ARG A 8 -0.34 -14.12 -1.96
C ARG A 8 0.63 -15.25 -2.27
N HIS A 9 0.32 -16.05 -3.29
CA HIS A 9 1.26 -16.96 -3.91
C HIS A 9 2.31 -16.18 -4.70
N ILE A 10 3.58 -16.43 -4.40
CA ILE A 10 4.75 -15.83 -5.04
C ILE A 10 5.31 -16.89 -5.99
N GLU A 11 5.33 -16.57 -7.29
CA GLU A 11 5.87 -17.44 -8.33
C GLU A 11 7.39 -17.56 -8.26
N ASN A 12 8.08 -16.49 -7.90
CA ASN A 12 9.53 -16.50 -7.73
C ASN A 12 9.93 -17.00 -6.34
N GLU A 13 10.38 -18.25 -6.25
CA GLU A 13 10.85 -18.87 -5.01
C GLU A 13 12.10 -18.20 -4.40
N HIS A 14 12.78 -17.34 -5.16
CA HIS A 14 13.96 -16.59 -4.72
C HIS A 14 13.67 -15.10 -4.48
N ALA A 15 12.40 -14.68 -4.45
CA ALA A 15 12.05 -13.29 -4.14
C ALA A 15 12.44 -12.92 -2.71
N ASN A 16 13.19 -11.83 -2.54
CA ASN A 16 13.57 -11.33 -1.21
C ASN A 16 12.41 -10.64 -0.48
N PHE A 17 11.51 -10.01 -1.24
CA PHE A 17 10.35 -9.26 -0.76
C PHE A 17 9.09 -9.68 -1.50
N CYS A 18 7.95 -9.61 -0.83
CA CYS A 18 6.65 -9.79 -1.46
C CYS A 18 6.36 -8.60 -2.37
N GLU A 19 6.22 -8.85 -3.66
CA GLU A 19 5.84 -7.87 -4.69
C GLU A 19 4.55 -7.08 -4.38
N ASN A 20 3.66 -7.65 -3.57
CA ASN A 20 2.36 -7.06 -3.28
C ASN A 20 2.33 -6.29 -1.94
N CYS A 21 2.90 -6.85 -0.86
CA CYS A 21 2.84 -6.21 0.46
C CYS A 21 4.17 -5.65 0.97
N GLY A 22 5.27 -5.88 0.25
CA GLY A 22 6.61 -5.43 0.61
C GLY A 22 7.27 -6.20 1.74
N GLU A 23 6.59 -7.20 2.33
CA GLU A 23 7.15 -7.97 3.44
C GLU A 23 8.38 -8.77 2.99
N SER A 24 9.39 -8.83 3.85
CA SER A 24 10.54 -9.69 3.65
C SER A 24 10.14 -11.17 3.65
N LEU A 25 10.50 -11.89 2.58
CA LEU A 25 10.20 -13.32 2.44
C LEU A 25 11.34 -14.20 2.97
N ARG A 26 12.49 -13.60 3.26
CA ARG A 26 13.61 -14.27 3.89
C ARG A 26 13.28 -14.50 5.36
N GLU A 27 13.06 -15.75 5.73
CA GLU A 27 13.09 -16.14 7.12
C GLU A 27 14.50 -15.84 7.67
N ASN A 28 14.55 -15.22 8.85
CA ASN A 28 15.74 -14.66 9.50
C ASN A 28 16.87 -15.70 9.72
N LYS A 29 17.57 -16.06 8.64
CA LYS A 29 18.83 -16.82 8.63
C LYS A 29 19.68 -16.29 7.49
N GLY A 30 20.72 -15.52 7.84
CA GLY A 30 21.95 -15.31 7.08
C GLY A 30 21.82 -14.85 5.63
N ALA A 31 22.47 -13.74 5.31
CA ALA A 31 22.71 -13.34 3.93
C ALA A 31 23.65 -14.35 3.23
N GLU A 32 23.13 -15.48 2.76
CA GLU A 32 23.85 -16.36 1.83
C GLU A 32 23.53 -15.91 0.41
N TYR A 33 24.57 -15.48 -0.30
CA TYR A 33 24.53 -15.05 -1.70
C TYR A 33 24.62 -16.31 -2.56
N ARG A 34 23.56 -16.65 -3.30
CA ARG A 34 23.58 -17.72 -4.32
C ARG A 34 23.51 -17.08 -5.70
N GLU A 35 24.40 -17.54 -6.57
CA GLU A 35 24.58 -17.12 -7.97
C GLU A 35 23.28 -17.26 -8.79
N PRO A 36 23.00 -16.34 -9.74
CA PRO A 36 21.79 -16.39 -10.56
C PRO A 36 21.80 -17.60 -11.52
N ILE A 37 20.77 -18.44 -11.40
CA ILE A 37 20.47 -19.54 -12.33
C ILE A 37 19.73 -19.01 -13.56
N ASN A 38 20.21 -19.42 -14.73
CA ASN A 38 19.72 -19.06 -16.07
C ASN A 38 18.31 -19.65 -16.32
N PRO A 39 17.28 -18.84 -16.66
CA PRO A 39 15.92 -19.34 -16.81
C PRO A 39 15.73 -20.12 -18.12
N THR A 40 15.26 -21.36 -17.99
CA THR A 40 14.70 -22.17 -19.10
C THR A 40 13.24 -21.75 -19.35
N PRO A 41 12.73 -21.70 -20.59
CA PRO A 41 11.37 -21.23 -20.87
C PRO A 41 10.29 -22.12 -20.25
N ALA A 42 9.47 -21.56 -19.36
CA ALA A 42 8.35 -22.24 -18.73
C ALA A 42 7.09 -22.20 -19.62
N ALA A 43 6.39 -23.34 -19.69
CA ALA A 43 5.12 -23.51 -20.39
C ALA A 43 3.98 -22.68 -19.75
N PRO A 44 2.92 -22.30 -20.51
CA PRO A 44 1.90 -21.38 -20.03
C PRO A 44 1.02 -22.06 -18.98
N THR A 45 1.11 -21.59 -17.74
CA THR A 45 0.23 -22.02 -16.65
C THR A 45 -1.00 -21.12 -16.62
N GLN A 46 -2.18 -21.73 -16.69
CA GLN A 46 -3.47 -21.05 -16.59
C GLN A 46 -3.58 -20.37 -15.23
N THR A 47 -3.63 -19.05 -15.26
CA THR A 47 -3.80 -18.18 -14.10
C THR A 47 -5.25 -18.24 -13.62
N ASN A 48 -5.49 -19.06 -12.59
CA ASN A 48 -6.65 -18.83 -11.73
C ASN A 48 -6.50 -17.41 -11.18
N ALA A 49 -7.49 -16.55 -11.45
CA ALA A 49 -7.52 -15.17 -11.01
C ALA A 49 -7.45 -15.12 -9.47
N VAL A 50 -6.23 -15.01 -8.94
CA VAL A 50 -5.99 -14.67 -7.54
C VAL A 50 -6.58 -13.29 -7.36
N GLU A 51 -7.66 -13.19 -6.60
CA GLU A 51 -8.27 -11.93 -6.15
C GLU A 51 -7.16 -11.08 -5.52
N SER A 52 -6.62 -10.15 -6.32
CA SER A 52 -5.42 -9.42 -5.94
C SER A 52 -5.78 -8.50 -4.79
N SER A 53 -5.03 -8.57 -3.69
CA SER A 53 -5.18 -7.69 -2.53
C SER A 53 -4.76 -6.23 -2.82
N GLU A 54 -4.79 -5.85 -4.09
CA GLU A 54 -4.45 -4.53 -4.59
C GLU A 54 -5.59 -3.57 -4.26
N ILE A 55 -5.25 -2.29 -4.11
CA ILE A 55 -6.28 -1.27 -4.00
C ILE A 55 -6.92 -1.13 -5.38
N SER A 56 -8.20 -1.49 -5.47
CA SER A 56 -8.97 -1.32 -6.69
C SER A 56 -8.97 0.15 -7.12
N PHE A 57 -8.91 0.39 -8.43
CA PHE A 57 -8.99 1.73 -9.01
C PHE A 57 -10.19 2.53 -8.50
N LYS A 58 -11.36 1.88 -8.33
CA LYS A 58 -12.56 2.54 -7.79
C LYS A 58 -12.35 3.03 -6.37
N THR A 59 -11.77 2.19 -5.51
CA THR A 59 -11.43 2.53 -4.13
C THR A 59 -10.46 3.71 -4.09
N PHE A 60 -9.41 3.67 -4.91
CA PHE A 60 -8.47 4.79 -5.04
C PHE A 60 -9.17 6.08 -5.49
N LEU A 61 -9.98 5.99 -6.55
CA LEU A 61 -10.69 7.13 -7.11
C LEU A 61 -11.67 7.75 -6.09
N SER A 62 -12.42 6.93 -5.35
CA SER A 62 -13.32 7.40 -4.29
C SER A 62 -12.56 8.16 -3.21
N VAL A 63 -11.39 7.66 -2.79
CA VAL A 63 -10.54 8.32 -1.79
C VAL A 63 -9.97 9.65 -2.30
N MET A 64 -9.66 9.76 -3.60
CA MET A 64 -9.22 11.02 -4.21
C MET A 64 -10.36 12.04 -4.34
N LEU A 65 -11.54 11.60 -4.77
CA LEU A 65 -12.73 12.47 -4.90
C LEU A 65 -13.20 13.03 -3.56
N LEU A 66 -13.01 12.27 -2.48
CA LEU A 66 -13.42 12.68 -1.13
C LEU A 66 -12.73 13.98 -0.67
N GLN A 67 -11.49 14.22 -1.11
CA GLN A 67 -10.74 15.43 -0.77
C GLN A 67 -11.23 16.68 -1.50
N ILE A 68 -11.98 16.53 -2.59
CA ILE A 68 -12.48 17.66 -3.39
C ILE A 68 -13.67 18.34 -2.69
N ILE A 69 -14.34 17.67 -1.75
CA ILE A 69 -15.48 18.24 -1.03
C ILE A 69 -15.00 19.37 -0.12
N PRO A 70 -15.40 20.63 -0.38
CA PRO A 70 -14.95 21.77 0.42
C PRO A 70 -15.48 21.67 1.87
N GLY A 71 -14.67 22.14 2.82
CA GLY A 71 -15.00 22.13 4.24
C GLY A 71 -14.81 20.76 4.90
N PHE A 72 -15.69 19.80 4.63
CA PHE A 72 -15.75 18.54 5.37
C PHE A 72 -15.03 17.36 4.71
N GLY A 73 -14.69 17.44 3.42
CA GLY A 73 -14.05 16.35 2.69
C GLY A 73 -12.77 15.85 3.34
N TRP A 74 -11.95 16.79 3.83
CA TRP A 74 -10.73 16.50 4.58
C TRP A 74 -10.96 15.66 5.84
N LEU A 75 -11.98 16.00 6.64
CA LEU A 75 -12.27 15.29 7.88
C LEU A 75 -12.77 13.87 7.60
N ILE A 76 -13.68 13.72 6.64
CA ILE A 76 -14.21 12.41 6.25
C ILE A 76 -13.08 11.54 5.69
N TYR A 77 -12.19 12.13 4.88
CA TYR A 77 -11.01 11.46 4.36
C TYR A 77 -10.14 10.89 5.48
N VAL A 78 -9.77 11.69 6.49
CA VAL A 78 -8.99 11.21 7.64
C VAL A 78 -9.71 10.09 8.40
N VAL A 79 -11.01 10.23 8.65
CA VAL A 79 -11.81 9.19 9.33
C VAL A 79 -11.76 7.88 8.56
N VAL A 80 -11.98 7.90 7.23
CA VAL A 80 -11.89 6.70 6.39
C VAL A 80 -10.51 6.05 6.50
N LEU A 81 -9.42 6.83 6.42
CA LEU A 81 -8.08 6.27 6.58
C LEU A 81 -7.87 5.61 7.95
N LEU A 82 -8.37 6.22 9.03
CA LEU A 82 -8.28 5.64 10.37
C LEU A 82 -9.05 4.31 10.45
N THR A 83 -10.23 4.21 9.82
CA THR A 83 -10.96 2.92 9.78
C THR A 83 -10.17 1.83 9.07
N TRP A 84 -9.36 2.17 8.07
CA TRP A 84 -8.51 1.21 7.37
C TRP A 84 -7.31 0.79 8.21
N VAL A 85 -6.66 1.74 8.91
CA VAL A 85 -5.52 1.45 9.79
C VAL A 85 -5.91 0.53 10.94
N PHE A 86 -7.01 0.85 11.64
CA PHE A 86 -7.43 0.13 12.85
C PHE A 86 -8.41 -1.01 12.56
N GLY A 87 -8.94 -1.10 11.34
CA GLY A 87 -9.89 -2.15 10.96
C GLY A 87 -9.23 -3.53 10.83
N ASN A 88 -9.87 -4.55 11.41
CA ASN A 88 -9.39 -5.93 11.30
C ASN A 88 -9.77 -6.60 9.96
N LYS A 89 -10.66 -5.98 9.17
CA LYS A 89 -11.19 -6.54 7.92
C LYS A 89 -10.37 -6.17 6.67
N HIS A 90 -9.46 -5.19 6.77
CA HIS A 90 -8.73 -4.68 5.63
C HIS A 90 -7.40 -5.41 5.41
N SER A 91 -7.06 -5.66 4.13
CA SER A 91 -5.78 -6.27 3.76
C SER A 91 -4.60 -5.39 4.18
N GLN A 92 -3.42 -5.99 4.31
CA GLN A 92 -2.21 -5.26 4.67
C GLN A 92 -1.91 -4.11 3.69
N THR A 93 -2.22 -4.29 2.39
CA THR A 93 -2.06 -3.25 1.37
C THR A 93 -2.94 -2.03 1.66
N HIS A 94 -4.21 -2.21 2.04
CA HIS A 94 -5.09 -1.10 2.43
C HIS A 94 -4.58 -0.39 3.69
N LYS A 95 -4.05 -1.15 4.66
CA LYS A 95 -3.45 -0.58 5.88
C LYS A 95 -2.20 0.23 5.58
N ASN A 96 -1.31 -0.28 4.73
CA ASN A 96 -0.07 0.40 4.35
C ASN A 96 -0.37 1.67 3.56
N PHE A 97 -1.29 1.61 2.61
CA PHE A 97 -1.78 2.79 1.91
C PHE A 97 -2.37 3.82 2.89
N ALA A 98 -3.22 3.39 3.82
CA ALA A 98 -3.85 4.29 4.78
C ALA A 98 -2.82 4.96 5.71
N LYS A 99 -1.80 4.21 6.16
CA LYS A 99 -0.68 4.78 6.93
C LYS A 99 0.10 5.82 6.14
N ALA A 100 0.47 5.52 4.89
CA ALA A 100 1.19 6.46 4.03
C ALA A 100 0.34 7.71 3.74
N ALA A 101 -0.94 7.52 3.41
CA ALA A 101 -1.88 8.59 3.15
C ALA A 101 -2.11 9.49 4.37
N LEU A 102 -2.18 8.93 5.58
CA LEU A 102 -2.26 9.72 6.82
C LEU A 102 -1.02 10.59 7.03
N ILE A 103 0.18 10.06 6.77
CA ILE A 103 1.42 10.84 6.87
C ILE A 103 1.39 12.00 5.87
N ILE A 104 1.01 11.75 4.61
CA ILE A 104 0.87 12.78 3.59
C ILE A 104 -0.17 13.82 4.03
N ALA A 105 -1.30 13.40 4.59
CA ALA A 105 -2.33 14.32 5.09
C ALA A 105 -1.77 15.24 6.18
N VAL A 106 -1.03 14.72 7.16
CA VAL A 106 -0.41 15.56 8.20
C VAL A 106 0.55 16.57 7.58
N ILE A 107 1.41 16.16 6.65
CA ILE A 107 2.35 17.05 5.96
C ILE A 107 1.60 18.15 5.20
N SER A 108 0.57 17.78 4.42
CA SER A 108 -0.25 18.73 3.66
C SER A 108 -0.99 19.72 4.55
N LEU A 109 -1.45 19.29 5.74
CA LEU A 109 -2.08 20.19 6.72
C LEU A 109 -1.08 21.21 7.28
N LEU A 110 0.12 20.78 7.63
CA LEU A 110 1.17 21.68 8.13
C LEU A 110 1.57 22.69 7.04
N ALA A 111 1.72 22.23 5.80
CA ALA A 111 2.02 23.09 4.66
C ALA A 111 0.89 24.10 4.38
N SER A 112 -0.38 23.68 4.44
CA SER A 112 -1.51 24.58 4.19
C SER A 112 -1.67 25.64 5.29
N VAL A 113 -1.47 25.27 6.55
CA VAL A 113 -1.45 26.21 7.68
C VAL A 113 -0.29 27.20 7.51
N TYR A 114 0.92 26.73 7.21
CA TYR A 114 2.07 27.60 6.97
C TYR A 114 1.80 28.60 5.84
N LEU A 115 1.35 28.12 4.67
CA LEU A 115 1.01 28.99 3.54
C LEU A 115 -0.09 29.99 3.89
N ALA A 116 -1.16 29.56 4.56
CA ALA A 116 -2.23 30.44 5.00
C ALA A 116 -1.72 31.53 5.95
N THR A 117 -0.86 31.19 6.91
CA THR A 117 -0.27 32.20 7.81
C THR A 117 0.59 33.20 7.06
N THR A 118 1.44 32.76 6.14
CA THR A 118 2.27 33.67 5.32
C THR A 118 1.43 34.60 4.46
N LEU A 119 0.35 34.10 3.86
CA LEU A 119 -0.58 34.89 3.06
C LEU A 119 -1.36 35.91 3.91
N LEU A 120 -1.75 35.53 5.14
CA LEU A 120 -2.48 36.43 6.04
C LEU A 120 -1.60 37.58 6.57
N THR A 121 -0.28 37.40 6.57
CA THR A 121 0.70 38.38 7.06
C THR A 121 1.26 39.29 5.96
N LEU A 122 0.90 39.06 4.69
CA LEU A 122 1.23 39.90 3.52
C LEU A 122 0.18 41.01 3.35
#